data_AF-A0A5C8LCQ8-F1
#
_entry.id   AF-A0A5C8LCQ8-F1
#
_cell.length_a   1.000
_cell.length_b   1.000
_cell.length_c   1.000
_cell.angle_alpha   90.00
_cell.angle_beta   90.00
_cell.angle_gamma   90.00
#
_symmetry.space_group_name_H-M   'P 1'
#
loop_
_entity.id
_entity.type
_entity.pdbx_description
1 polymer ?
#
loop_
_entity_poly.entity_id
_entity_poly.type
_entity_poly.pdbx_seq_one_letter_code
_entity_poly.pdbx_strand_id
1 'polypeptide(L)'
;MDAKVKQALEITLHNWRSMAGSQMEEAEPHADQFQSSFYLFIDALREWFLGLDKQPRNLDEFLKLTMIQEIVNVLPAPLYLNFETEAELIIEKTLREDEDSYD
;
A
#
# COMPACT_ATOMS: atom_id res chain seq x y z
N MET A 1 -9.07 -7.49 10.36
CA MET A 1 -7.76 -7.24 9.71
C MET A 1 -6.65 -8.16 10.22
N ASP A 2 -5.76 -8.60 9.32
CA ASP A 2 -4.47 -9.23 9.66
C ASP A 2 -3.57 -8.28 10.48
N ALA A 3 -2.83 -8.82 11.46
CA ALA A 3 -2.06 -8.00 12.40
C ALA A 3 -0.87 -7.29 11.75
N LYS A 4 -0.17 -7.96 10.82
CA LYS A 4 1.00 -7.40 10.12
C LYS A 4 0.56 -6.29 9.18
N VAL A 5 -0.51 -6.53 8.40
CA VAL A 5 -1.07 -5.52 7.49
C VAL A 5 -1.58 -4.32 8.27
N LYS A 6 -2.28 -4.54 9.39
CA LYS A 6 -2.78 -3.45 10.23
C LYS A 6 -1.64 -2.57 10.75
N GLN A 7 -0.60 -3.17 11.30
CA GLN A 7 0.55 -2.43 11.84
C GLN A 7 1.25 -1.62 10.74
N ALA A 8 1.47 -2.21 9.57
CA ALA A 8 2.10 -1.52 8.46
C ALA A 8 1.23 -0.36 7.94
N LEU A 9 -0.08 -0.55 7.83
CA LEU A 9 -1.02 0.50 7.44
C LEU A 9 -1.01 1.68 8.43
N GLU A 10 -1.01 1.40 9.73
CA GLU A 10 -0.96 2.45 10.77
C GLU A 10 0.31 3.30 10.65
N ILE A 11 1.46 2.67 10.39
CA ILE A 11 2.74 3.36 10.16
C ILE A 11 2.68 4.19 8.88
N THR A 12 2.19 3.64 7.77
CA THR A 12 2.03 4.36 6.50
C THR A 12 1.15 5.59 6.65
N LEU A 13 0.01 5.48 7.34
CA LEU A 13 -0.89 6.59 7.60
C LEU A 13 -0.25 7.64 8.51
N HIS A 14 0.58 7.23 9.47
CA HIS A 14 1.35 8.16 10.29
C HIS A 14 2.36 8.95 9.45
N ASN A 15 3.18 8.27 8.65
CA ASN A 15 4.19 8.91 7.82
C ASN A 15 3.58 9.79 6.73
N TRP A 16 2.45 9.37 6.14
CA TRP A 16 1.70 10.20 5.20
C TRP A 16 1.23 11.51 5.84
N ARG A 17 0.71 11.47 7.08
CA ARG A 17 0.29 12.68 7.80
C ARG A 17 1.47 13.61 8.08
N SER A 18 2.61 13.05 8.46
CA SER A 18 3.84 13.82 8.68
C SER A 18 4.33 14.48 7.39
N MET A 19 4.37 13.75 6.28
CA MET A 19 4.72 14.28 4.95
C MET A 19 3.75 15.37 4.49
N ALA A 20 2.44 15.12 4.57
CA ALA A 20 1.41 16.06 4.13
C ALA A 20 1.36 17.35 4.96
N GLY A 21 1.83 17.31 6.21
CA GLY A 21 1.92 18.46 7.10
C GLY A 21 3.27 19.18 7.13
N SER A 22 4.30 18.62 6.48
CA SER A 22 5.66 19.14 6.51
C SER A 22 5.82 20.45 5.71
N GLN A 23 6.75 21.30 6.14
CA GLN A 23 7.18 22.47 5.38
C GLN A 23 8.38 22.11 4.49
N MET A 24 8.70 22.95 3.51
CA MET A 24 9.67 22.66 2.42
C MET A 24 11.02 22.05 2.86
N GLU A 25 11.56 22.42 4.03
CA GLU A 25 12.87 21.90 4.50
C GLU A 25 12.78 20.51 5.17
N GLU A 26 11.60 20.11 5.66
CA GLU A 26 11.36 18.80 6.29
C GLU A 26 10.68 17.81 5.32
N ALA A 27 10.34 18.27 4.11
CA ALA A 27 9.52 17.52 3.16
C ALA A 27 10.21 16.27 2.59
N GLU A 28 11.52 16.35 2.31
CA GLU A 28 12.30 15.24 1.73
C GLU A 28 12.41 14.02 2.67
N PRO A 29 12.89 14.14 3.93
CA PRO A 29 12.99 12.98 4.82
C PRO A 29 11.61 12.38 5.18
N HIS A 30 10.56 13.20 5.23
CA HIS A 30 9.20 12.69 5.44
C HIS A 30 8.64 11.97 4.21
N ALA A 31 9.00 12.40 3.00
CA ALA A 31 8.64 11.71 1.77
C ALA A 31 9.30 10.33 1.69
N ASP A 32 10.59 10.22 2.01
CA ASP A 32 11.32 8.94 2.04
C ASP A 32 10.72 7.97 3.07
N GLN A 33 10.41 8.47 4.26
CA GLN A 33 9.76 7.68 5.32
C GLN A 33 8.38 7.19 4.88
N PHE A 34 7.60 8.07 4.24
CA PHE A 34 6.30 7.69 3.69
C PHE A 34 6.45 6.61 2.62
N GLN A 35 7.31 6.82 1.62
CA GLN A 35 7.54 5.87 0.54
C GLN A 35 7.97 4.49 1.06
N SER A 36 8.95 4.46 1.98
CA SER A 36 9.41 3.21 2.59
C SER A 36 8.28 2.50 3.35
N SER A 37 7.51 3.22 4.16
CA SER A 37 6.38 2.62 4.89
C SER A 37 5.27 2.13 3.96
N PHE A 38 4.99 2.87 2.87
CA PHE A 38 3.97 2.49 1.90
C PHE A 38 4.30 1.14 1.27
N TYR A 39 5.54 0.94 0.80
CA TYR A 39 5.94 -0.35 0.21
C TYR A 39 5.99 -1.49 1.24
N LEU A 40 6.38 -1.23 2.49
CA LEU A 40 6.26 -2.23 3.56
C LEU A 40 4.81 -2.65 3.82
N PHE A 41 3.87 -1.72 3.71
CA PHE A 41 2.44 -2.01 3.77
C PHE A 41 1.98 -2.86 2.57
N ILE A 42 2.41 -2.53 1.35
CA ILE A 42 2.10 -3.31 0.14
C ILE A 42 2.68 -4.74 0.24
N ASP A 43 3.89 -4.90 0.75
CA ASP A 43 4.50 -6.23 0.94
C ASP A 43 3.74 -7.07 1.97
N ALA A 44 3.34 -6.48 3.10
CA ALA A 44 2.51 -7.16 4.09
C ALA A 44 1.16 -7.58 3.48
N LEU A 45 0.55 -6.71 2.67
CA LEU A 45 -0.70 -6.99 1.97
C LEU A 45 -0.55 -8.11 0.94
N ARG A 46 0.55 -8.12 0.20
CA ARG A 46 0.89 -9.17 -0.77
C ARG A 46 1.05 -10.52 -0.09
N GLU A 47 1.77 -10.58 1.03
CA GLU A 47 1.93 -11.80 1.81
C GLU A 47 0.57 -12.32 2.31
N TRP A 48 -0.26 -11.44 2.85
CA TRP A 48 -1.63 -11.79 3.26
C TRP A 48 -2.46 -12.32 2.08
N PHE A 49 -2.41 -11.66 0.93
CA PHE A 49 -3.11 -12.07 -0.29
C PHE A 49 -2.67 -13.47 -0.75
N LEU A 50 -1.37 -13.74 -0.74
CA LEU A 50 -0.82 -15.05 -1.12
C LEU A 50 -1.26 -16.17 -0.17
N GLY A 51 -1.57 -15.84 1.08
CA GLY A 51 -2.11 -16.76 2.09
C GLY A 51 -3.61 -17.04 1.98
N LEU A 52 -4.35 -16.40 1.06
CA LEU A 52 -5.78 -16.66 0.88
C LEU A 52 -6.04 -18.01 0.23
N ASP A 53 -6.98 -18.79 0.79
CA ASP A 53 -7.46 -20.05 0.19
C ASP A 53 -8.01 -19.85 -1.23
N LYS A 54 -8.65 -18.69 -1.48
CA LYS A 54 -9.17 -18.27 -2.78
C LYS A 54 -8.76 -16.83 -3.05
N GLN A 55 -7.80 -16.67 -3.95
CA GLN A 55 -7.36 -15.36 -4.41
C GLN A 55 -8.40 -14.77 -5.38
N PRO A 56 -8.78 -13.49 -5.21
CA PRO A 56 -9.61 -12.79 -6.18
C PRO A 56 -8.88 -12.65 -7.52
N ARG A 57 -9.64 -12.60 -8.62
CA ARG A 57 -9.10 -12.63 -9.98
C ARG A 57 -8.96 -11.25 -10.64
N ASN A 58 -9.55 -10.23 -10.03
CA ASN A 58 -9.60 -8.87 -10.52
C ASN A 58 -9.75 -7.90 -9.35
N LEU A 59 -9.50 -6.62 -9.63
CA LEU A 59 -9.55 -5.56 -8.64
C LEU A 59 -10.92 -5.47 -7.96
N ASP A 60 -12.03 -5.60 -8.71
CA ASP A 60 -13.38 -5.56 -8.16
C ASP A 60 -13.65 -6.63 -7.09
N GLU A 61 -13.17 -7.87 -7.31
CA GLU A 61 -13.27 -8.95 -6.33
C GLU A 61 -12.38 -8.69 -5.11
N PHE A 62 -11.19 -8.14 -5.31
CA PHE A 62 -10.27 -7.79 -4.24
C PHE A 62 -10.83 -6.67 -3.36
N LEU A 63 -11.37 -5.60 -3.95
CA LEU A 63 -11.99 -4.48 -3.23
C LEU A 63 -13.24 -4.86 -2.43
N LYS A 64 -13.86 -6.02 -2.73
CA LYS A 64 -15.00 -6.56 -1.97
C LYS A 64 -14.59 -7.35 -0.73
N LEU A 65 -13.32 -7.68 -0.56
CA LEU A 65 -12.85 -8.39 0.63
C LEU A 65 -13.03 -7.48 1.85
N THR A 66 -13.61 -8.01 2.94
CA THR A 66 -13.90 -7.24 4.16
C THR A 66 -12.68 -6.49 4.68
N MET A 67 -11.51 -7.14 4.67
CA MET A 67 -10.27 -6.49 5.10
C MET A 67 -9.86 -5.34 4.18
N ILE A 68 -10.05 -5.48 2.87
CA ILE A 68 -9.72 -4.42 1.91
C ILE A 68 -10.68 -3.24 2.07
N GLN A 69 -11.96 -3.51 2.32
CA GLN A 69 -12.95 -2.48 2.66
C GLN A 69 -12.53 -1.69 3.92
N GLU A 70 -12.05 -2.38 4.96
CA GLU A 70 -11.52 -1.72 6.17
C GLU A 70 -10.33 -0.80 5.84
N ILE A 71 -9.43 -1.21 4.95
CA ILE A 71 -8.26 -0.41 4.52
C ILE A 71 -8.71 0.82 3.72
N VAL A 72 -9.52 0.65 2.67
CA VAL A 72 -9.90 1.76 1.78
C VAL A 72 -10.73 2.82 2.50
N ASN A 73 -11.48 2.43 3.54
CA ASN A 73 -12.25 3.36 4.37
C ASN A 73 -11.38 4.31 5.20
N VAL A 74 -10.10 3.98 5.43
CA VAL A 74 -9.17 4.83 6.20
C VAL A 74 -8.07 5.47 5.34
N LEU A 75 -7.96 5.08 4.07
CA LEU A 75 -6.98 5.65 3.15
C LEU A 75 -7.37 7.07 2.72
N PRO A 76 -6.43 8.04 2.77
CA PRO A 76 -6.60 9.32 2.09
C PRO A 76 -6.77 9.13 0.58
N ALA A 77 -7.56 9.99 -0.06
CA ALA A 77 -7.84 9.89 -1.50
C ALA A 77 -6.57 9.79 -2.39
N PRO A 78 -5.47 10.54 -2.14
CA PRO A 78 -4.23 10.37 -2.91
C PRO A 78 -3.59 8.99 -2.77
N LEU A 79 -3.74 8.35 -1.60
CA LEU A 79 -3.19 7.01 -1.35
C LEU A 79 -4.07 5.90 -1.92
N TYR A 80 -5.38 6.15 -2.01
CA TYR A 80 -6.31 5.19 -2.60
C TYR A 80 -5.92 4.85 -4.04
N LEU A 81 -5.58 5.85 -4.86
CA LEU A 81 -5.15 5.62 -6.24
C LEU A 81 -3.87 4.78 -6.32
N ASN A 82 -2.85 5.13 -5.54
CA ASN A 82 -1.60 4.35 -5.49
C ASN A 82 -1.86 2.92 -5.01
N PHE A 83 -2.75 2.75 -4.03
CA PHE A 83 -3.15 1.45 -3.53
C PHE A 83 -3.84 0.60 -4.60
N GLU A 84 -4.73 1.17 -5.41
CA GLU A 84 -5.38 0.44 -6.51
C GLU A 84 -4.34 -0.09 -7.52
N THR A 85 -3.38 0.74 -7.92
CA THR A 85 -2.29 0.32 -8.82
C THR A 85 -1.49 -0.84 -8.22
N GLU A 86 -1.09 -0.76 -6.96
CA GLU A 86 -0.32 -1.83 -6.32
C GLU A 86 -1.17 -3.09 -6.09
N ALA A 87 -2.46 -2.95 -5.84
CA ALA A 87 -3.39 -4.07 -5.74
C ALA A 87 -3.55 -4.82 -7.07
N GLU A 88 -3.61 -4.11 -8.19
CA GLU A 88 -3.60 -4.72 -9.53
C GLU A 88 -2.34 -5.57 -9.73
N LEU A 89 -1.16 -5.03 -9.40
CA LEU A 89 0.11 -5.78 -9.50
C LEU A 89 0.11 -7.04 -8.60
N ILE A 90 -0.39 -6.93 -7.37
CA ILE A 90 -0.54 -8.09 -6.47
C ILE A 90 -1.42 -9.18 -7.10
N ILE A 91 -2.54 -8.79 -7.71
CA ILE A 91 -3.49 -9.73 -8.34
C ILE A 91 -2.89 -10.38 -9.58
N GLU A 92 -2.17 -9.60 -10.38
CA GLU A 92 -1.43 -10.07 -11.56
C GLU A 92 -0.19 -10.91 -11.19
N LYS A 93 0.18 -10.95 -9.91
CA LYS A 93 1.40 -11.61 -9.40
C LYS A 93 2.67 -11.06 -10.03
N THR A 94 2.61 -9.79 -10.42
CA THR A 94 3.73 -9.02 -10.92
C THR A 94 4.31 -8.19 -9.78
N LEU A 95 5.62 -7.99 -9.82
CA LEU A 95 6.24 -6.91 -9.08
C LEU A 95 6.29 -5.72 -10.02
N ARG A 96 6.27 -4.51 -9.45
CA ARG A 96 6.71 -3.35 -10.21
C ARG A 96 8.14 -3.66 -10.65
N GLU A 97 8.38 -3.82 -11.95
CA GLU A 97 9.74 -3.83 -12.46
C GLU A 97 10.28 -2.43 -12.12
N ASP A 98 11.21 -2.35 -11.17
CA ASP A 98 12.00 -1.14 -11.02
C ASP A 98 12.67 -0.91 -12.38
N GLU A 99 12.17 0.04 -13.17
CA GLU A 99 12.80 0.52 -14.42
C GLU A 99 14.14 1.25 -14.12
N ASP A 100 14.94 0.71 -13.19
CA ASP A 100 16.31 1.14 -12.87
C ASP A 100 17.34 0.12 -13.37
N SER A 101 16.98 -0.73 -14.33
CA SER A 101 17.96 -1.31 -15.25
C SER A 101 18.11 -0.41 -16.47
N TYR A 102 18.67 0.78 -16.24
CA TYR A 102 19.41 1.47 -17.29
C TYR A 102 20.78 0.80 -17.41
N ASP A 103 21.05 0.29 -18.62
CA ASP A 103 22.31 -0.30 -19.10
C ASP A 103 23.57 0.51 -18.70
#